data_AF-A0AA36IFX5-F1
#
_entry.id   AF-A0AA36IFX5-F1
#
_cell.length_a   1.000
_cell.length_b   1.000
_cell.length_c   1.000
_cell.angle_alpha   90.00
_cell.angle_beta   90.00
_cell.angle_gamma   90.00
#
_symmetry.space_group_name_H-M   'P 1'
#
loop_
_entity.id
_entity.type
_entity.pdbx_description
1 polymer ?
#
loop_
_entity_poly.entity_id
_entity_poly.type
_entity_poly.pdbx_seq_one_letter_code
_entity_poly.pdbx_strand_id
1 'polypeptide(L)'
;MQMEAEIQNAASQASALQKDIDELLVQIKLASQNREKENHEFQTLIAEQREMKASLKQALSVLQGLYASQGGSLVQTELDQPEGLGYKRSSGGQGVLAMMQQLIKDSEAMVAEAMEADQTAQKSFEAFAAETNDAVKAKKDGIEKQNEQKAAQAVLLAETSDAKRLTSSEIQQLLTIKEQLHESCDFLLAQFGVRQKARGEEIEALKRAVSILSG
;
A
#
# COMPACT_ATOMS: atom_id res chain seq x y z
N MET A 1 -6.53 -17.42 24.97
CA MET A 1 -5.54 -18.03 24.06
C MET A 1 -5.96 -17.96 22.60
N GLN A 2 -7.01 -18.63 22.12
CA GLN A 2 -7.35 -18.59 20.68
C GLN A 2 -7.76 -17.18 20.20
N MET A 3 -8.69 -16.51 20.88
CA MET A 3 -9.10 -15.14 20.53
C MET A 3 -7.96 -14.12 20.62
N GLU A 4 -7.07 -14.25 21.62
CA GLU A 4 -5.88 -13.37 21.73
C GLU A 4 -4.93 -13.56 20.55
N ALA A 5 -4.73 -14.79 20.09
CA ALA A 5 -3.94 -15.09 18.91
C ALA A 5 -4.58 -14.52 17.63
N GLU A 6 -5.90 -14.61 17.50
CA GLU A 6 -6.65 -14.06 16.37
C GLU A 6 -6.57 -12.51 16.34
N ILE A 7 -6.65 -11.85 17.50
CA ILE A 7 -6.44 -10.39 17.65
C ILE A 7 -5.02 -9.99 17.21
N GLN A 8 -4.00 -10.73 17.65
CA GLN A 8 -2.61 -10.46 17.29
C GLN A 8 -2.36 -10.68 15.79
N ASN A 9 -2.96 -11.72 15.20
CA ASN A 9 -2.87 -11.99 13.78
C ASN A 9 -3.56 -10.90 12.94
N ALA A 10 -4.76 -10.45 13.33
CA ALA A 10 -5.42 -9.34 12.64
C ALA A 10 -4.60 -8.04 12.72
N ALA A 11 -3.98 -7.76 13.88
CA ALA A 11 -3.11 -6.61 14.05
C ALA A 11 -1.84 -6.69 13.19
N SER A 12 -1.22 -7.87 13.07
CA SER A 12 -0.02 -8.05 12.24
C SER A 12 -0.36 -7.93 10.74
N GLN A 13 -1.51 -8.46 10.31
CA GLN A 13 -1.99 -8.32 8.94
C GLN A 13 -2.29 -6.85 8.58
N ALA A 14 -2.95 -6.10 9.47
CA ALA A 14 -3.19 -4.67 9.28
C ALA A 14 -1.87 -3.88 9.16
N SER A 15 -0.88 -4.19 10.01
CA SER A 15 0.45 -3.58 9.96
C SER A 15 1.20 -3.90 8.66
N ALA A 16 1.12 -5.14 8.17
CA ALA A 16 1.71 -5.55 6.90
C ALA A 16 1.06 -4.80 5.71
N LEU A 17 -0.28 -4.73 5.67
CA LEU A 17 -0.99 -3.98 4.65
C LEU A 17 -0.63 -2.48 4.66
N GLN A 18 -0.41 -1.90 5.84
CA GLN A 18 0.01 -0.49 5.95
C GLN A 18 1.40 -0.28 5.36
N LYS A 19 2.35 -1.19 5.64
CA LYS A 19 3.69 -1.13 5.04
C LYS A 19 3.64 -1.22 3.53
N ASP A 20 2.83 -2.13 2.99
CA ASP A 20 2.65 -2.26 1.54
C ASP A 20 2.08 -0.98 0.93
N ILE A 21 1.13 -0.31 1.60
CA ILE A 21 0.60 0.99 1.15
C ILE A 21 1.72 2.04 1.14
N ASP A 22 2.51 2.12 2.19
CA ASP A 22 3.59 3.11 2.30
C ASP A 22 4.64 2.89 1.19
N GLU A 23 4.98 1.64 0.88
CA GLU A 23 5.87 1.29 -0.22
C GLU A 23 5.28 1.68 -1.59
N LEU A 24 4.01 1.39 -1.83
CA LEU A 24 3.32 1.77 -3.07
C LEU A 24 3.26 3.31 -3.25
N LEU A 25 3.04 4.06 -2.16
CA LEU A 25 3.05 5.52 -2.19
C LEU A 25 4.44 6.10 -2.49
N VAL A 26 5.50 5.44 -2.02
CA VAL A 26 6.88 5.82 -2.39
C VAL A 26 7.13 5.54 -3.87
N GLN A 27 6.71 4.37 -4.37
CA GLN A 27 6.91 3.99 -5.76
C GLN A 27 6.19 4.93 -6.73
N ILE A 28 4.92 5.25 -6.48
CA ILE A 28 4.17 6.17 -7.35
C ILE A 28 4.75 7.58 -7.34
N LYS A 29 5.28 8.04 -6.19
CA LYS A 29 5.96 9.34 -6.08
C LYS A 29 7.25 9.36 -6.90
N LEU A 30 8.06 8.31 -6.80
CA LEU A 30 9.29 8.19 -7.58
C LEU A 30 8.99 8.11 -9.09
N ALA A 31 8.02 7.30 -9.48
CA ALA A 31 7.58 7.20 -10.87
C ALA A 31 7.10 8.56 -11.42
N SER A 32 6.35 9.32 -10.62
CA SER A 32 5.89 10.66 -10.98
C SER A 32 7.06 11.63 -11.21
N GLN A 33 8.06 11.60 -10.33
CA GLN A 33 9.26 12.44 -10.46
C GLN A 33 10.10 12.07 -11.70
N ASN A 34 10.22 10.78 -12.00
CA ASN A 34 10.91 10.33 -13.20
C ASN A 34 10.16 10.77 -14.45
N ARG A 35 8.83 10.66 -14.47
CA ARG A 35 8.02 11.16 -15.59
C ARG A 35 8.12 12.65 -15.82
N GLU A 36 8.20 13.44 -14.75
CA GLU A 36 8.42 14.89 -14.86
C GLU A 36 9.75 15.20 -15.55
N LYS A 37 10.83 14.49 -15.15
CA LYS A 37 12.16 14.63 -15.76
C LYS A 37 12.18 14.18 -17.22
N GLU A 38 11.65 12.99 -17.50
CA GLU A 38 11.59 12.42 -18.85
C GLU A 38 10.79 13.32 -19.81
N ASN A 39 9.67 13.89 -19.35
CA ASN A 39 8.88 14.84 -20.14
C ASN A 39 9.66 16.15 -20.38
N HIS A 40 10.39 16.66 -19.40
CA HIS A 40 11.23 17.84 -19.58
C HIS A 40 12.36 17.61 -20.60
N GLU A 41 13.03 16.46 -20.51
CA GLU A 41 14.06 16.03 -21.49
C GLU A 41 13.46 15.88 -22.89
N PHE A 42 12.28 15.27 -23.00
CA PHE A 42 11.54 15.16 -24.25
C PHE A 42 11.22 16.54 -24.86
N GLN A 43 10.71 17.48 -24.07
CA GLN A 43 10.41 18.84 -24.55
C GLN A 43 11.67 19.57 -25.05
N THR A 44 12.78 19.41 -24.32
CA THR A 44 14.07 19.98 -24.71
C THR A 44 14.56 19.38 -26.03
N LEU A 45 14.54 18.05 -26.15
CA LEU A 45 14.93 17.35 -27.37
C LEU A 45 14.10 17.80 -28.58
N ILE A 46 12.77 17.90 -28.42
CA ILE A 46 11.89 18.34 -29.51
C ILE A 46 12.17 19.80 -29.91
N ALA A 47 12.45 20.68 -28.95
CA ALA A 47 12.84 22.05 -29.23
C ALA A 47 14.16 22.12 -30.01
N GLU A 48 15.20 21.44 -29.54
CA GLU A 48 16.52 21.39 -30.19
C GLU A 48 16.43 20.81 -31.62
N GLN A 49 15.70 19.73 -31.81
CA GLN A 49 15.52 19.13 -33.14
C GLN A 49 14.75 20.04 -34.09
N ARG A 50 13.76 20.80 -33.60
CA ARG A 50 13.05 21.81 -34.40
C ARG A 50 13.98 22.93 -34.84
N GLU A 51 14.81 23.44 -33.94
CA GLU A 51 15.80 24.48 -34.24
C GLU A 51 16.88 23.99 -35.21
N MET A 52 17.40 22.78 -34.99
CA MET A 52 18.37 22.13 -35.87
C MET A 52 17.81 21.98 -37.28
N LYS A 53 16.60 21.43 -37.40
CA LYS A 53 15.92 21.24 -38.68
C LYS A 53 15.65 22.57 -39.39
N ALA A 54 15.26 23.61 -38.66
CA ALA A 54 15.05 24.94 -39.23
C ALA A 54 16.36 25.52 -39.78
N SER A 55 17.46 25.38 -39.02
CA SER A 55 18.79 25.83 -39.43
C SER A 55 19.32 25.07 -40.65
N LEU A 56 19.16 23.74 -40.66
CA LEU A 56 19.54 22.90 -41.81
C LEU A 56 18.72 23.24 -43.06
N LYS A 57 17.43 23.51 -42.93
CA LYS A 57 16.58 23.95 -44.05
C LYS A 57 17.01 25.30 -44.61
N GLN A 58 17.34 26.27 -43.76
CA GLN A 58 17.87 27.56 -44.20
C GLN A 58 19.20 27.40 -44.94
N ALA A 59 20.14 26.63 -44.39
CA ALA A 59 21.43 26.39 -45.02
C ALA A 59 21.29 25.65 -46.37
N LEU A 60 20.41 24.64 -46.43
CA LEU A 60 20.08 23.95 -47.68
C LEU A 60 19.54 24.92 -48.73
N SER A 61 18.63 25.81 -48.33
CA SER A 61 18.05 26.81 -49.24
C SER A 61 19.09 27.79 -49.79
N VAL A 62 20.01 28.27 -48.95
CA VAL A 62 21.10 29.17 -49.39
C VAL A 62 22.03 28.46 -50.36
N LEU A 63 22.46 27.23 -50.03
CA LEU A 63 23.35 26.43 -50.88
C LEU A 63 22.68 26.09 -52.21
N GLN A 64 21.42 25.64 -52.20
CA GLN A 64 20.66 25.38 -53.42
C GLN A 64 20.53 26.65 -54.28
N GLY A 65 20.27 27.81 -53.65
CA GLY A 65 20.24 29.10 -54.34
C GLY A 65 21.58 29.45 -55.01
N LEU A 66 22.71 29.23 -54.33
CA LEU A 66 24.05 29.46 -54.89
C LEU A 66 24.39 28.49 -56.04
N TYR A 67 23.99 27.22 -55.93
CA TYR A 67 24.21 26.23 -56.99
C TYR A 67 23.24 26.35 -58.17
N ALA A 68 22.06 26.95 -57.97
CA ALA A 68 21.06 27.17 -59.02
C ALA A 68 21.23 28.52 -59.75
N SER A 69 21.75 29.55 -59.07
CA SER A 69 21.91 30.91 -59.64
C SER A 69 23.17 31.10 -60.48
N GLN A 70 24.06 30.11 -60.56
CA GLN A 70 25.15 30.07 -61.53
C GLN A 70 25.26 28.66 -62.11
N GLY A 71 25.47 28.53 -63.42
CA GLY A 71 25.74 27.25 -64.11
C GLY A 71 27.07 26.58 -63.69
N GLY A 72 27.28 26.33 -62.41
CA GLY A 72 28.39 25.55 -61.85
C GLY A 72 29.57 26.32 -61.26
N SER A 73 29.48 27.62 -60.95
CA SER A 73 30.66 28.40 -60.52
C SER A 73 30.54 29.01 -59.13
N LEU A 74 31.05 28.31 -58.11
CA LEU A 74 31.79 28.99 -57.05
C LEU A 74 33.10 29.45 -57.70
N VAL A 75 33.14 30.68 -58.21
CA VAL A 75 34.40 31.32 -58.60
C VAL A 75 35.16 31.56 -57.30
N GLN A 76 36.02 30.61 -56.94
CA GLN A 76 37.14 30.90 -56.08
C GLN A 76 38.01 31.83 -56.91
N THR A 77 37.97 33.13 -56.59
CA THR A 77 38.75 34.14 -57.31
C THR A 77 40.21 33.71 -57.27
N GLU A 78 40.79 33.48 -58.45
CA GLU A 78 42.21 33.17 -58.61
C GLU A 78 43.03 34.28 -57.93
N LEU A 79 43.59 33.98 -56.77
CA LEU A 79 44.83 34.61 -56.36
C LEU A 79 45.90 33.94 -57.20
N ASP A 80 46.54 34.73 -58.08
CA ASP A 80 47.68 34.37 -58.93
C ASP A 80 48.55 33.30 -58.25
N GLN A 81 48.45 32.06 -58.74
CA GLN A 81 49.36 30.99 -58.36
C GLN A 81 49.94 30.32 -59.61
N PRO A 82 51.22 29.90 -59.53
CA PRO A 82 52.03 29.61 -60.71
C PRO A 82 51.51 28.39 -61.48
N GLU A 83 51.61 28.47 -62.80
CA GLU A 83 51.20 27.45 -63.76
C GLU A 83 51.77 26.06 -63.39
N GLY A 84 50.88 25.08 -63.17
CA GLY A 84 51.27 23.67 -63.04
C GLY A 84 50.40 22.80 -62.14
N LEU A 85 49.59 23.37 -61.24
CA LEU A 85 48.72 22.62 -60.33
C LEU A 85 47.26 22.73 -60.76
N GLY A 86 46.86 21.87 -61.70
CA GLY A 86 45.47 21.79 -62.16
C GLY A 86 44.52 21.38 -61.05
N TYR A 87 43.82 22.35 -60.46
CA TYR A 87 42.76 22.08 -59.49
C TYR A 87 41.48 21.68 -60.23
N LYS A 88 41.09 20.39 -60.12
CA LYS A 88 39.80 19.91 -60.64
C LYS A 88 38.67 20.40 -59.75
N ARG A 89 37.60 20.94 -60.35
CA ARG A 89 36.30 21.21 -59.70
C ARG A 89 35.89 19.98 -58.88
N SER A 90 35.76 20.14 -57.57
CA SER A 90 35.23 19.08 -56.70
C SER A 90 33.77 18.84 -57.05
N SER A 91 33.44 17.60 -57.46
CA SER A 91 32.07 17.10 -57.61
C SER A 91 31.34 16.92 -56.26
N GLY A 92 31.95 17.33 -55.15
CA GLY A 92 31.45 17.09 -53.79
C GLY A 92 30.23 17.91 -53.34
N GLY A 93 29.90 19.03 -54.01
CA GLY A 93 28.80 19.91 -53.60
C GLY A 93 27.41 19.23 -53.62
N GLN A 94 27.20 18.31 -54.56
CA GLN A 94 25.97 17.51 -54.65
C GLN A 94 25.86 16.48 -53.53
N GLY A 95 27.00 15.95 -53.05
CA GLY A 95 27.04 15.05 -51.89
C GLY A 95 26.69 15.75 -50.58
N VAL A 96 27.13 17.00 -50.38
CA VAL A 96 26.81 17.79 -49.18
C VAL A 96 25.32 18.14 -49.12
N LEU A 97 24.70 18.52 -50.23
CA LEU A 97 23.24 18.77 -50.29
C LEU A 97 22.43 17.51 -49.97
N ALA A 98 22.83 16.35 -50.49
CA ALA A 98 22.19 15.08 -50.19
C ALA A 98 22.36 14.71 -48.69
N MET A 99 23.55 14.93 -48.13
CA MET A 99 23.82 14.71 -46.71
C MET A 99 22.95 15.62 -45.81
N MET A 100 22.78 16.89 -46.16
CA MET A 100 21.90 17.80 -45.41
C MET A 100 20.42 17.41 -45.51
N GLN A 101 19.95 16.96 -46.67
CA GLN A 101 18.59 16.41 -46.82
C GLN A 101 18.40 15.15 -45.98
N GLN A 102 19.42 14.27 -45.94
CA GLN A 102 19.39 13.08 -45.10
C GLN A 102 19.34 13.45 -43.62
N LEU A 103 20.16 14.39 -43.14
CA LEU A 103 20.11 14.87 -41.76
C LEU A 103 18.76 15.45 -41.36
N ILE A 104 18.09 16.19 -42.25
CA ILE A 104 16.72 16.68 -42.01
C ILE A 104 15.75 15.51 -41.84
N LYS A 105 15.85 14.49 -42.69
CA LYS A 105 15.00 13.30 -42.63
C LYS A 105 15.27 12.48 -41.38
N ASP A 106 16.53 12.33 -40.98
CA ASP A 106 16.93 11.63 -39.77
C ASP A 106 16.42 12.37 -38.52
N SER A 107 16.49 13.71 -38.50
CA SER A 107 15.89 14.54 -37.44
C SER A 107 14.37 14.40 -37.37
N GLU A 108 13.68 14.34 -38.52
CA GLU A 108 12.24 14.05 -38.57
C GLU A 108 11.89 12.67 -38.00
N ALA A 109 12.69 11.65 -38.33
CA ALA A 109 12.52 10.30 -37.80
C ALA A 109 12.76 10.27 -36.28
N MET A 110 13.84 10.89 -35.79
CA MET A 110 14.11 11.01 -34.35
C MET A 110 12.97 11.67 -33.58
N VAL A 111 12.37 12.74 -34.13
CA VAL A 111 11.23 13.41 -33.50
C VAL A 111 10.01 12.49 -33.43
N ALA A 112 9.73 11.74 -34.49
CA ALA A 112 8.62 10.79 -34.53
C ALA A 112 8.83 9.65 -33.50
N GLU A 113 10.03 9.06 -33.47
CA GLU A 113 10.38 8.01 -32.50
C GLU A 113 10.30 8.53 -31.05
N ALA A 114 10.80 9.73 -30.79
CA ALA A 114 10.71 10.35 -29.46
C ALA A 114 9.26 10.60 -29.04
N MET A 115 8.38 11.00 -29.97
CA MET A 115 6.96 11.19 -29.70
C MET A 115 6.25 9.88 -29.36
N GLU A 116 6.52 8.80 -30.11
CA GLU A 116 5.96 7.49 -29.81
C GLU A 116 6.46 6.93 -28.47
N ALA A 117 7.75 7.12 -28.18
CA ALA A 117 8.35 6.73 -26.90
C ALA A 117 7.71 7.48 -25.72
N ASP A 118 7.55 8.81 -25.82
CA ASP A 118 6.92 9.61 -24.76
C ASP A 118 5.45 9.22 -24.56
N GLN A 119 4.69 9.01 -25.64
CA GLN A 119 3.30 8.56 -25.55
C GLN A 119 3.18 7.18 -24.88
N THR A 120 4.10 6.26 -25.19
CA THR A 120 4.13 4.93 -24.57
C THR A 120 4.49 5.00 -23.10
N ALA A 121 5.48 5.83 -22.75
CA ALA A 121 5.86 6.06 -21.35
C ALA A 121 4.72 6.70 -20.55
N GLN A 122 4.01 7.68 -21.13
CA GLN A 122 2.85 8.32 -20.51
C GLN A 122 1.73 7.32 -20.23
N LYS A 123 1.34 6.51 -21.22
CA LYS A 123 0.32 5.45 -21.05
C LYS A 123 0.72 4.44 -19.98
N SER A 124 1.99 4.04 -19.96
CA SER A 124 2.50 3.08 -18.99
C SER A 124 2.44 3.66 -17.56
N PHE A 125 2.78 4.93 -17.41
CA PHE A 125 2.67 5.62 -16.12
C PHE A 125 1.21 5.78 -15.68
N GLU A 126 0.30 6.15 -16.57
CA GLU A 126 -1.14 6.28 -16.25
C GLU A 126 -1.73 4.94 -15.80
N ALA A 127 -1.39 3.85 -16.49
CA ALA A 127 -1.79 2.50 -16.10
C ALA A 127 -1.21 2.12 -14.73
N PHE A 128 0.09 2.32 -14.53
CA PHE A 128 0.75 2.06 -13.25
C PHE A 128 0.14 2.88 -12.10
N ALA A 129 -0.17 4.16 -12.33
CA ALA A 129 -0.77 5.03 -11.34
C ALA A 129 -2.21 4.58 -10.99
N ALA A 130 -3.00 4.19 -11.99
CA ALA A 130 -4.35 3.66 -11.78
C ALA A 130 -4.31 2.36 -10.97
N GLU A 131 -3.51 1.38 -11.40
CA GLU A 131 -3.34 0.09 -10.71
C GLU A 131 -2.83 0.27 -9.28
N THR A 132 -1.88 1.19 -9.06
CA THR A 132 -1.36 1.49 -7.73
C THR A 132 -2.43 2.11 -6.83
N ASN A 133 -3.23 3.04 -7.36
CA ASN A 133 -4.32 3.66 -6.59
C ASN A 133 -5.40 2.63 -6.21
N ASP A 134 -5.75 1.73 -7.13
CA ASP A 134 -6.69 0.65 -6.86
C ASP A 134 -6.13 -0.33 -5.83
N ALA A 135 -4.85 -0.69 -5.92
CA ALA A 135 -4.17 -1.53 -4.94
C ALA A 135 -4.13 -0.87 -3.55
N VAL A 136 -3.81 0.44 -3.47
CA VAL A 136 -3.84 1.20 -2.22
C VAL A 136 -5.23 1.21 -1.62
N LYS A 137 -6.27 1.44 -2.42
CA LYS A 137 -7.66 1.42 -1.95
C LYS A 137 -8.04 0.04 -1.40
N ALA A 138 -7.79 -1.02 -2.17
CA ALA A 138 -8.08 -2.38 -1.73
C ALA A 138 -7.34 -2.77 -0.44
N LYS A 139 -6.09 -2.33 -0.28
CA LYS A 139 -5.32 -2.55 0.95
C LYS A 139 -5.88 -1.75 2.13
N LYS A 140 -6.35 -0.52 1.92
CA LYS A 140 -7.03 0.28 2.97
C LYS A 140 -8.33 -0.38 3.43
N ASP A 141 -9.15 -0.83 2.50
CA ASP A 141 -10.38 -1.58 2.81
C ASP A 141 -10.04 -2.88 3.59
N GLY A 142 -8.93 -3.53 3.22
CA GLY A 142 -8.37 -4.67 3.95
C GLY A 142 -8.00 -4.33 5.40
N ILE A 143 -7.35 -3.19 5.64
CA ILE A 143 -7.00 -2.71 6.99
C ILE A 143 -8.25 -2.46 7.83
N GLU A 144 -9.27 -1.81 7.25
CA GLU A 144 -10.53 -1.54 7.93
C GLU A 144 -11.18 -2.86 8.39
N LYS A 145 -11.29 -3.83 7.48
CA LYS A 145 -11.82 -5.16 7.81
C LYS A 145 -11.04 -5.87 8.91
N GLN A 146 -9.70 -5.79 8.90
CA GLN A 146 -8.87 -6.36 9.96
C GLN A 146 -9.09 -5.67 11.31
N ASN A 147 -9.24 -4.35 11.31
CA ASN A 147 -9.53 -3.58 12.53
C ASN A 147 -10.92 -3.89 13.08
N GLU A 148 -11.93 -4.05 12.23
CA GLU A 148 -13.27 -4.47 12.63
C GLU A 148 -13.24 -5.86 13.28
N GLN A 149 -12.58 -6.84 12.64
CA GLN A 149 -12.42 -8.19 13.19
C GLN A 149 -11.71 -8.16 14.53
N LYS A 150 -10.61 -7.40 14.63
CA LYS A 150 -9.85 -7.21 15.86
C LYS A 150 -10.72 -6.63 16.98
N ALA A 151 -11.52 -5.60 16.67
CA ALA A 151 -12.41 -4.97 17.65
C ALA A 151 -13.50 -5.93 18.14
N ALA A 152 -14.16 -6.64 17.22
CA ALA A 152 -15.19 -7.63 17.57
C ALA A 152 -14.63 -8.75 18.45
N GLN A 153 -13.44 -9.27 18.10
CA GLN A 153 -12.73 -10.28 18.89
C GLN A 153 -12.36 -9.77 20.29
N ALA A 154 -11.91 -8.52 20.41
CA ALA A 154 -11.54 -7.94 21.69
C ALA A 154 -12.74 -7.79 22.64
N VAL A 155 -13.91 -7.43 22.11
CA VAL A 155 -15.16 -7.36 22.87
C VAL A 155 -15.55 -8.77 23.36
N LEU A 156 -15.58 -9.76 22.47
CA LEU A 156 -15.91 -11.14 22.84
C LEU A 156 -14.94 -11.71 23.87
N LEU A 157 -13.65 -11.41 23.76
CA LEU A 157 -12.65 -11.83 24.73
C LEU A 157 -12.92 -11.22 26.12
N ALA A 158 -13.25 -9.92 26.17
CA ALA A 158 -13.56 -9.25 27.43
C ALA A 158 -14.82 -9.84 28.08
N GLU A 159 -15.90 -9.97 27.33
CA GLU A 159 -17.17 -10.53 27.80
C GLU A 159 -17.02 -11.97 28.30
N THR A 160 -16.33 -12.83 27.53
CA THR A 160 -16.11 -14.24 27.91
C THR A 160 -15.17 -14.37 29.10
N SER A 161 -14.16 -13.51 29.22
CA SER A 161 -13.27 -13.47 30.38
C SER A 161 -14.01 -13.07 31.65
N ASP A 162 -14.86 -12.05 31.58
CA ASP A 162 -15.68 -11.61 32.72
C ASP A 162 -16.72 -12.65 33.11
N ALA A 163 -17.42 -13.24 32.14
CA ALA A 163 -18.37 -14.33 32.39
C ALA A 163 -17.67 -15.51 33.09
N LYS A 164 -16.49 -15.93 32.59
CA LYS A 164 -15.69 -16.99 33.21
C LYS A 164 -15.31 -16.63 34.64
N ARG A 165 -14.89 -15.39 34.90
CA ARG A 165 -14.51 -14.92 36.25
C ARG A 165 -15.70 -14.96 37.20
N LEU A 166 -16.86 -14.47 36.78
CA LEU A 166 -18.08 -14.48 37.58
C LEU A 166 -18.55 -15.90 37.89
N THR A 167 -18.69 -16.76 36.87
CA THR A 167 -19.07 -18.16 37.07
C THR A 167 -18.07 -18.90 37.95
N SER A 168 -16.77 -18.64 37.82
CA SER A 168 -15.77 -19.27 38.70
C SER A 168 -15.94 -18.82 40.16
N SER A 169 -16.27 -17.55 40.40
CA SER A 169 -16.58 -17.05 41.75
C SER A 169 -17.85 -17.66 42.32
N GLU A 170 -18.91 -17.76 41.51
CA GLU A 170 -20.16 -18.41 41.90
C GLU A 170 -19.95 -19.90 42.24
N ILE A 171 -19.17 -20.62 41.43
CA ILE A 171 -18.80 -22.02 41.71
C ILE A 171 -18.10 -22.12 43.08
N GLN A 172 -17.14 -21.24 43.37
CA GLN A 172 -16.45 -21.24 44.66
C GLN A 172 -17.42 -20.97 45.82
N GLN A 173 -18.32 -19.99 45.68
CA GLN A 173 -19.33 -19.69 46.70
C GLN A 173 -20.28 -20.88 46.93
N LEU A 174 -20.74 -21.52 45.86
CA LEU A 174 -21.60 -22.70 45.95
C LEU A 174 -20.89 -23.88 46.62
N LEU A 175 -19.59 -24.07 46.38
CA LEU A 175 -18.79 -25.08 47.08
C LEU A 175 -18.72 -24.78 48.59
N THR A 176 -18.48 -23.53 48.98
CA THR A 176 -18.48 -23.14 50.39
C THR A 176 -19.84 -23.32 51.05
N ILE A 177 -20.93 -22.92 50.38
CA ILE A 177 -22.30 -23.13 50.89
C ILE A 177 -22.60 -24.61 51.04
N LYS A 178 -22.18 -25.44 50.06
CA LYS A 178 -22.34 -26.89 50.12
C LYS A 178 -21.62 -27.48 51.34
N GLU A 179 -20.38 -27.08 51.60
CA GLU A 179 -19.61 -27.54 52.76
C GLU A 179 -20.29 -27.15 54.08
N GLN A 180 -20.69 -25.88 54.22
CA GLN A 180 -21.40 -25.39 55.41
C GLN A 180 -22.74 -26.11 55.62
N LEU A 181 -23.47 -26.39 54.55
CA LEU A 181 -24.73 -27.12 54.62
C LEU A 181 -24.49 -28.55 55.11
N HIS A 182 -23.48 -29.24 54.57
CA HIS A 182 -23.09 -30.57 55.05
C HIS A 182 -22.75 -30.56 56.54
N GLU A 183 -21.90 -29.63 57.00
CA GLU A 183 -21.57 -29.52 58.43
C GLU A 183 -22.81 -29.31 59.31
N SER A 184 -23.74 -28.44 58.87
CA SER A 184 -24.97 -28.17 59.62
C SER A 184 -25.93 -29.37 59.64
N CYS A 185 -26.11 -30.05 58.52
CA CYS A 185 -26.96 -31.24 58.41
C CYS A 185 -26.38 -32.39 59.23
N ASP A 186 -25.08 -32.64 59.13
CA ASP A 186 -24.38 -33.69 59.88
C ASP A 186 -24.47 -33.45 61.39
N PHE A 187 -24.28 -32.20 61.83
CA PHE A 187 -24.47 -31.83 63.23
C PHE A 187 -25.90 -32.08 63.71
N LEU A 188 -26.91 -31.65 62.93
CA LEU A 188 -28.32 -31.87 63.29
C LEU A 188 -28.66 -33.36 63.38
N LEU A 189 -28.20 -34.16 62.42
CA LEU A 189 -28.42 -35.60 62.41
C LEU A 189 -27.73 -36.29 63.60
N ALA A 190 -26.49 -35.92 63.91
CA ALA A 190 -25.76 -36.45 65.06
C ALA A 190 -26.43 -36.10 66.40
N GLN A 191 -27.03 -34.91 66.52
CA GLN A 191 -27.68 -34.44 67.75
C GLN A 191 -29.16 -34.83 67.85
N PHE A 192 -29.77 -35.35 66.79
CA PHE A 192 -31.22 -35.62 66.73
C PHE A 192 -31.67 -36.56 67.86
N GLY A 193 -30.98 -37.68 68.06
CA GLY A 193 -31.33 -38.66 69.10
C GLY A 193 -31.23 -38.11 70.52
N VAL A 194 -30.16 -37.34 70.80
CA VAL A 194 -29.96 -36.69 72.12
C VAL A 194 -31.10 -35.70 72.40
N ARG A 195 -31.44 -34.86 71.41
CA ARG A 195 -32.54 -33.89 71.53
C ARG A 195 -33.89 -34.56 71.69
N GLN A 196 -34.14 -35.64 70.95
CA GLN A 196 -35.38 -36.41 71.06
C GLN A 196 -35.55 -36.99 72.47
N LYS A 197 -34.48 -37.58 73.04
CA LYS A 197 -34.48 -38.09 74.41
C LYS A 197 -34.73 -36.99 75.44
N ALA A 198 -33.97 -35.89 75.38
CA ALA A 198 -34.11 -34.77 76.31
C ALA A 198 -35.52 -34.15 76.27
N ARG A 199 -36.10 -33.98 75.07
CA ARG A 199 -37.48 -33.52 74.91
C ARG A 199 -38.49 -34.51 75.49
N GLY A 200 -38.27 -35.81 75.33
CA GLY A 200 -39.10 -36.84 75.97
C GLY A 200 -39.07 -36.73 77.49
N GLU A 201 -37.89 -36.56 78.08
CA GLU A 201 -37.71 -36.37 79.52
C GLU A 201 -38.38 -35.09 80.02
N GLU A 202 -38.28 -33.99 79.27
CA GLU A 202 -38.94 -32.71 79.56
C GLU A 202 -40.48 -32.84 79.52
N ILE A 203 -41.03 -33.52 78.51
CA ILE A 203 -42.48 -33.77 78.41
C ILE A 203 -42.97 -34.55 79.64
N GLU A 204 -42.25 -35.60 80.06
CA GLU A 204 -42.61 -36.37 81.26
C GLU A 204 -42.49 -35.53 82.54
N ALA A 205 -41.49 -34.63 82.62
CA ALA A 205 -41.38 -33.69 83.74
C ALA A 205 -42.55 -32.69 83.79
N LEU A 206 -42.96 -32.15 82.63
CA LEU A 206 -44.11 -31.24 82.53
C LEU A 206 -45.42 -31.95 82.90
N LYS A 207 -45.63 -33.19 82.45
CA LYS A 207 -46.81 -34.00 82.86
C LYS A 207 -46.89 -34.18 84.37
N ARG A 208 -45.75 -34.48 85.00
CA ARG A 208 -45.67 -34.58 86.47
C ARG A 208 -46.02 -33.25 87.15
N ALA A 209 -45.49 -32.14 86.66
CA ALA A 209 -45.80 -30.81 87.21
C ALA A 209 -47.28 -30.44 87.09
N VAL A 210 -47.90 -30.71 85.92
CA VAL A 210 -49.35 -30.49 85.73
C VAL A 210 -50.16 -31.34 86.71
N SER A 211 -49.85 -32.63 86.84
CA SER A 211 -50.54 -33.53 87.77
C SER A 211 -50.48 -33.07 89.23
N ILE A 212 -49.39 -32.40 89.63
CA ILE A 212 -49.24 -31.82 90.98
C ILE A 212 -50.10 -30.56 91.15
N LEU A 213 -50.21 -29.73 90.10
CA LEU A 213 -50.95 -28.46 90.15
C LEU A 213 -52.47 -28.62 89.96
N SER A 214 -52.92 -29.71 89.35
CA SER A 214 -54.33 -30.04 89.16
C SER A 214 -54.92 -30.95 90.27
N GLY A 215 -54.14 -31.19 91.34
CA GLY A 215 -54.55 -31.89 92.55
C GLY A 215 -54.71 -30.95 93.73
#